data_AF-A0A2A2KSR8-F1
#
_entry.id   AF-A0A2A2KSR8-F1
#
_cell.length_a   1.000
_cell.length_b   1.000
_cell.length_c   1.000
_cell.angle_alpha   90.00
_cell.angle_beta   90.00
_cell.angle_gamma   90.00
#
_symmetry.space_group_name_H-M   'P 1'
#
loop_
_entity.id
_entity.type
_entity.pdbx_description
1 polymer ?
#
loop_
_entity_poly.entity_id
_entity_poly.type
_entity_poly.pdbx_seq_one_letter_code
_entity_poly.pdbx_strand_id
1 'polypeptide(L)'
;MHPLLGQLLEQRHLSSARLIFSLNDYDVISDLHSSLKAIREIFDSPDYVDNRVDQSVVEIALARITAAIRETNSMEAHAAALVALLDSALSHELSSTSNGFWKDDSPHCKIVLDLLSSLFLNYGKRSIMILVLPMAMKALTCKNEEIIRNTSSYIALAAIHNGKTLSHYSLQIIANITNNGNYSLLRVLPQVYNYNQEPIEAHLPKLLELLHRSQARIT
;
A
#
# COMPACT_ATOMS: atom_id res chain seq x y z
N MET A 1 7.09 24.11 -7.70
CA MET A 1 6.31 23.16 -8.51
C MET A 1 6.40 23.54 -9.98
N HIS A 2 6.84 22.60 -10.82
CA HIS A 2 6.94 22.73 -12.27
C HIS A 2 5.58 23.14 -12.85
N PRO A 3 5.53 24.09 -13.82
CA PRO A 3 4.26 24.65 -14.30
C PRO A 3 3.24 23.59 -14.75
N LEU A 4 3.68 22.54 -15.44
CA LEU A 4 2.79 21.45 -15.88
C LEU A 4 2.24 20.62 -14.70
N LEU A 5 3.01 20.42 -13.63
CA LEU A 5 2.52 19.77 -12.42
C LEU A 5 1.55 20.69 -11.66
N GLY A 6 1.82 22.00 -11.62
CA GLY A 6 0.90 22.98 -11.04
C GLY A 6 -0.42 23.10 -11.81
N GLN A 7 -0.39 23.09 -13.14
CA GLN A 7 -1.61 23.05 -13.95
C GLN A 7 -2.46 21.81 -13.66
N LEU A 8 -1.82 20.65 -13.50
CA LEU A 8 -2.54 19.43 -13.18
C LEU A 8 -3.10 19.46 -11.74
N LEU A 9 -2.25 19.74 -10.75
CA LEU A 9 -2.59 19.61 -9.33
C LEU A 9 -3.38 20.80 -8.79
N GLU A 10 -3.04 22.02 -9.15
CA GLU A 10 -3.69 23.22 -8.63
C GLU A 10 -4.90 23.63 -9.47
N GLN A 11 -4.82 23.48 -10.80
CA GLN A 11 -5.85 23.95 -11.74
C GLN A 11 -6.74 22.82 -12.27
N ARG A 12 -6.47 21.57 -11.91
CA ARG A 12 -7.21 20.37 -12.39
C ARG A 12 -7.24 20.24 -13.92
N HIS A 13 -6.25 20.79 -14.61
CA HIS A 13 -6.20 20.81 -16.07
C HIS A 13 -5.72 19.48 -16.65
N LEU A 14 -6.63 18.52 -16.76
CA LEU A 14 -6.36 17.18 -17.34
C LEU A 14 -5.85 17.22 -18.79
N SER A 15 -6.13 18.27 -19.55
CA SER A 15 -5.60 18.44 -20.91
C SER A 15 -4.07 18.44 -20.97
N SER A 16 -3.42 18.81 -19.86
CA SER A 16 -1.96 18.84 -19.70
C SER A 16 -1.37 17.50 -19.24
N ALA A 17 -2.20 16.51 -18.90
CA ALA A 17 -1.78 15.24 -18.31
C ALA A 17 -0.81 14.45 -19.20
N ARG A 18 -0.95 14.51 -20.53
CA ARG A 18 -0.01 13.83 -21.43
C ARG A 18 1.38 14.49 -21.41
N LEU A 19 1.43 15.81 -21.20
CA LEU A 19 2.67 16.58 -21.22
C LEU A 19 3.51 16.35 -19.96
N ILE A 20 2.88 16.04 -18.81
CA ILE A 20 3.63 15.76 -17.59
C ILE A 20 4.53 14.52 -17.70
N PHE A 21 4.20 13.57 -18.58
CA PHE A 21 5.03 12.39 -18.86
C PHE A 21 6.25 12.69 -19.75
N SER A 22 6.29 13.88 -20.37
CA SER A 22 7.47 14.35 -21.12
C SER A 22 8.44 15.15 -20.24
N LEU A 23 8.10 15.42 -18.98
CA LEU A 23 8.99 16.10 -18.03
C LEU A 23 10.20 15.25 -17.71
N ASN A 24 11.35 15.89 -17.48
CA ASN A 24 12.50 15.24 -16.93
C ASN A 24 12.17 14.71 -15.52
N ASP A 25 12.59 13.47 -15.22
CA ASP A 25 12.35 12.87 -13.91
C ASP A 25 12.94 13.71 -12.77
N TYR A 26 14.09 14.35 -12.97
CA TYR A 26 14.71 15.22 -11.95
C TYR A 26 13.87 16.46 -11.65
N ASP A 27 13.17 17.02 -12.64
CA ASP A 27 12.26 18.15 -12.43
C ASP A 27 11.07 17.71 -11.57
N VAL A 28 10.50 16.53 -11.84
CA VAL A 28 9.43 15.94 -11.03
C VAL A 28 9.89 15.69 -9.60
N ILE A 29 11.10 15.15 -9.41
CA ILE A 29 11.67 14.89 -8.08
C ILE A 29 11.92 16.19 -7.31
N SER A 30 12.38 17.25 -7.98
CA SER A 30 12.65 18.55 -7.34
C SER A 30 11.42 19.15 -6.65
N ASP A 31 10.23 18.85 -7.18
CA ASP A 31 8.95 19.34 -6.66
C ASP A 31 8.15 18.31 -5.86
N LEU A 32 8.68 17.10 -5.69
CA LEU A 32 7.99 15.93 -5.15
C LEU A 32 7.22 16.24 -3.86
N HIS A 33 7.86 16.89 -2.88
CA HIS A 33 7.21 17.16 -1.59
C HIS A 33 6.01 18.10 -1.74
N SER A 34 6.12 19.13 -2.60
CA SER A 34 5.00 20.03 -2.88
C SER A 34 3.87 19.32 -3.61
N SER A 35 4.21 18.44 -4.56
CA SER A 35 3.23 17.67 -5.33
C SER A 35 2.51 16.62 -4.46
N LEU A 36 3.22 15.90 -3.59
CA LEU A 36 2.59 14.95 -2.65
C LEU A 36 1.68 15.67 -1.65
N LYS A 37 2.05 16.87 -1.21
CA LYS A 37 1.19 17.70 -0.35
C LYS A 37 -0.10 18.08 -1.08
N ALA A 38 0.00 18.56 -2.32
CA ALA A 38 -1.17 18.90 -3.13
C ALA A 38 -2.05 17.66 -3.39
N ILE A 39 -1.47 16.51 -3.75
CA ILE A 39 -2.22 15.25 -3.91
C ILE A 39 -3.01 14.91 -2.65
N ARG A 40 -2.38 15.03 -1.48
CA ARG A 40 -3.05 14.79 -0.20
C ARG A 40 -4.23 15.74 0.01
N GLU A 41 -4.04 17.04 -0.20
CA GLU A 41 -5.11 18.04 -0.06
C GLU A 41 -6.31 17.73 -0.99
N ILE A 42 -6.05 17.15 -2.17
CA ILE A 42 -7.10 16.75 -3.11
C ILE A 42 -7.90 15.56 -2.57
N PHE A 43 -7.24 14.46 -2.19
CA PHE A 43 -7.99 13.27 -1.75
C PHE A 43 -8.54 13.38 -0.32
N ASP A 44 -7.97 14.24 0.52
CA ASP A 44 -8.52 14.54 1.85
C ASP A 44 -9.81 15.41 1.76
N SER A 45 -10.17 15.90 0.56
CA SER A 45 -11.37 16.68 0.33
C SER A 45 -12.65 15.84 0.46
N PRO A 46 -13.72 16.34 1.11
CA PRO A 46 -14.94 15.56 1.33
C PRO A 46 -15.68 15.17 0.04
N ASP A 47 -15.51 15.92 -1.05
CA ASP A 47 -16.11 15.66 -2.36
C ASP A 47 -15.27 14.71 -3.24
N TYR A 48 -14.08 14.29 -2.78
CA TYR A 48 -13.15 13.48 -3.59
C TYR A 48 -13.79 12.18 -4.10
N VAL A 49 -14.64 11.54 -3.29
CA VAL A 49 -15.31 10.28 -3.65
C VAL A 49 -16.22 10.43 -4.88
N ASP A 50 -16.82 11.59 -5.06
CA ASP A 50 -17.74 11.87 -6.17
C ASP A 50 -17.07 12.69 -7.31
N ASN A 51 -15.92 13.31 -7.04
CA ASN A 51 -15.21 14.15 -7.98
C ASN A 51 -14.22 13.36 -8.86
N ARG A 52 -14.71 12.89 -10.01
CA ARG A 52 -13.91 12.12 -10.99
C ARG A 52 -12.71 12.89 -11.56
N VAL A 53 -12.78 14.21 -11.63
CA VAL A 53 -11.67 15.03 -12.12
C VAL A 53 -10.52 14.96 -11.12
N ASP A 54 -10.82 15.15 -9.84
CA ASP A 54 -9.84 15.09 -8.76
C ASP A 54 -9.22 13.69 -8.63
N GLN A 55 -10.03 12.64 -8.77
CA GLN A 55 -9.55 11.25 -8.82
C GLN A 55 -8.56 11.02 -9.97
N SER A 56 -8.88 11.51 -11.17
CA SER A 56 -8.01 11.39 -12.34
C SER A 56 -6.72 12.18 -12.17
N VAL A 57 -6.79 13.38 -11.59
CA VAL A 57 -5.64 14.22 -11.29
C VAL A 57 -4.69 13.52 -10.32
N VAL A 58 -5.22 12.96 -9.23
CA VAL A 58 -4.43 12.22 -8.24
C VAL A 58 -3.77 11.00 -8.86
N GLU A 59 -4.51 10.18 -9.62
CA GLU A 59 -3.97 8.99 -10.28
C GLU A 59 -2.81 9.33 -11.22
N ILE A 60 -3.02 10.31 -12.10
CA ILE A 60 -2.04 10.72 -13.11
C ILE A 60 -0.78 11.28 -12.45
N ALA A 61 -0.95 12.16 -11.45
CA ALA A 61 0.17 12.75 -10.73
C ALA A 61 0.96 11.71 -9.95
N LEU A 62 0.28 10.79 -9.25
CA LEU A 62 0.90 9.73 -8.48
C LEU A 62 1.67 8.75 -9.38
N ALA A 63 1.09 8.35 -10.51
CA ALA A 63 1.74 7.50 -11.50
C ALA A 63 3.01 8.17 -12.05
N ARG A 64 2.98 9.47 -12.32
CA ARG A 64 4.16 10.20 -12.81
C ARG A 64 5.25 10.31 -11.75
N ILE A 65 4.89 10.64 -10.51
CA ILE A 65 5.85 10.80 -9.40
C ILE A 65 6.52 9.46 -9.09
N THR A 66 5.74 8.39 -8.94
CA THR A 66 6.28 7.05 -8.66
C THR A 66 7.16 6.53 -9.81
N ALA A 67 6.82 6.85 -11.06
CA ALA A 67 7.71 6.60 -12.20
C ALA A 67 9.03 7.38 -12.08
N ALA A 68 8.98 8.68 -11.81
CA ALA A 68 10.20 9.50 -11.66
C ALA A 68 11.13 8.98 -10.54
N ILE A 69 10.55 8.56 -9.41
CA ILE A 69 11.31 7.98 -8.29
C ILE A 69 12.02 6.69 -8.71
N ARG A 70 11.33 5.85 -9.50
CA ARG A 70 11.90 4.61 -10.01
C ARG A 70 13.01 4.86 -11.02
N GLU A 71 12.79 5.73 -12.02
CA GLU A 71 13.79 6.01 -13.06
C GLU A 71 15.05 6.71 -12.49
N THR A 72 14.89 7.53 -11.45
CA THR A 72 16.02 8.15 -10.74
C THR A 72 16.61 7.26 -9.64
N ASN A 73 16.05 6.06 -9.41
CA ASN A 73 16.45 5.12 -8.35
C ASN A 73 16.53 5.78 -6.96
N SER A 74 15.61 6.70 -6.67
CA SER A 74 15.65 7.58 -5.50
C SER A 74 14.65 7.19 -4.39
N MET A 75 14.07 5.99 -4.46
CA MET A 75 13.04 5.54 -3.51
C MET A 75 13.46 5.66 -2.04
N GLU A 76 14.71 5.34 -1.69
CA GLU A 76 15.18 5.43 -0.30
C GLU A 76 15.10 6.86 0.26
N ALA A 77 15.31 7.88 -0.58
CA ALA A 77 15.21 9.28 -0.18
C ALA A 77 13.77 9.75 0.03
N HIS A 78 12.81 9.12 -0.65
CA HIS A 78 11.42 9.59 -0.70
C HIS A 78 10.40 8.64 -0.07
N ALA A 79 10.82 7.44 0.37
CA ALA A 79 9.95 6.43 0.96
C ALA A 79 9.17 6.96 2.16
N ALA A 80 9.78 7.78 3.02
CA ALA A 80 9.11 8.38 4.17
C ALA A 80 7.92 9.27 3.76
N ALA A 81 8.07 10.06 2.68
CA ALA A 81 7.00 10.93 2.19
C ALA A 81 5.86 10.12 1.55
N LEU A 82 6.18 9.06 0.80
CA LEU A 82 5.18 8.14 0.24
C LEU A 82 4.44 7.35 1.31
N VAL A 83 5.14 6.92 2.37
CA VAL A 83 4.54 6.26 3.54
C VAL A 83 3.59 7.20 4.27
N ALA A 84 3.94 8.47 4.44
CA ALA A 84 3.04 9.46 5.04
C ALA A 84 1.77 9.68 4.18
N LEU A 85 1.91 9.68 2.84
CA LEU A 85 0.76 9.77 1.93
C LEU A 85 -0.12 8.51 2.03
N LEU A 86 0.51 7.33 2.07
CA LEU A 86 -0.18 6.05 2.23
C LEU A 86 -0.95 5.97 3.54
N ASP A 87 -0.35 6.45 4.65
CA ASP A 87 -1.02 6.48 5.95
C ASP A 87 -2.26 7.36 5.95
N SER A 88 -2.20 8.52 5.27
CA SER A 88 -3.35 9.40 5.06
C SER A 88 -4.44 8.70 4.25
N ALA A 89 -4.07 8.08 3.11
CA ALA A 89 -5.03 7.34 2.28
C ALA A 89 -5.69 6.16 3.01
N LEU A 90 -4.93 5.43 3.84
CA LEU A 90 -5.44 4.35 4.69
C LEU A 90 -6.35 4.82 5.83
N SER A 91 -6.39 6.12 6.12
CA SER A 91 -7.25 6.69 7.16
C SER A 91 -8.65 7.04 6.64
N HIS A 92 -8.85 6.97 5.31
CA HIS A 92 -10.16 7.13 4.66
C HIS A 92 -10.91 5.81 4.55
N GLU A 93 -12.22 5.89 4.29
CA GLU A 93 -13.03 4.70 4.06
C GLU A 93 -12.68 4.04 2.72
N LEU A 94 -12.19 2.80 2.79
CA LEU A 94 -11.72 2.00 1.64
C LEU A 94 -12.85 1.12 1.05
N SER A 95 -14.08 1.53 1.24
CA SER A 95 -15.27 0.77 0.90
C SER A 95 -16.37 1.78 0.63
N SER A 96 -16.81 1.93 -0.62
CA SER A 96 -17.93 2.82 -0.88
C SER A 96 -19.23 2.10 -0.58
N THR A 97 -20.10 2.73 0.20
CA THR A 97 -21.50 2.32 0.31
C THR A 97 -22.26 3.00 -0.81
N SER A 98 -22.17 2.48 -2.04
CA SER A 98 -23.09 2.91 -3.09
C SER A 98 -24.51 2.42 -2.71
N ASN A 99 -25.54 3.22 -2.99
CA ASN A 99 -26.94 3.06 -2.56
C ASN A 99 -27.69 1.84 -3.15
N GLY A 100 -27.11 0.64 -3.12
CA GLY A 100 -27.81 -0.58 -3.47
C GLY A 100 -26.88 -1.67 -3.99
N PHE A 101 -26.78 -2.74 -3.21
CA PHE A 101 -26.32 -4.09 -3.58
C PHE A 101 -24.87 -4.28 -4.06
N TRP A 102 -24.15 -3.27 -4.52
CA TRP A 102 -22.74 -3.39 -4.94
C TRP A 102 -21.83 -2.45 -4.14
N LYS A 103 -20.92 -3.05 -3.38
CA LYS A 103 -19.87 -2.36 -2.62
C LYS A 103 -18.74 -2.04 -3.60
N ASP A 104 -18.81 -0.90 -4.28
CA ASP A 104 -17.70 -0.44 -5.13
C ASP A 104 -16.53 0.01 -4.25
N ASP A 105 -15.32 -0.12 -4.76
CA ASP A 105 -14.14 0.36 -4.06
C ASP A 105 -14.09 1.89 -4.07
N SER A 106 -13.79 2.46 -2.91
CA SER A 106 -13.51 3.90 -2.78
C SER A 106 -12.31 4.27 -3.64
N PRO A 107 -12.26 5.47 -4.26
CA PRO A 107 -11.09 5.89 -5.04
C PRO A 107 -9.79 5.91 -4.21
N HIS A 108 -9.88 5.97 -2.89
CA HIS A 108 -8.74 5.81 -1.97
C HIS A 108 -8.09 4.43 -2.06
N CYS A 109 -8.84 3.37 -2.39
CA CYS A 109 -8.31 2.02 -2.55
C CYS A 109 -7.21 1.98 -3.62
N LYS A 110 -7.43 2.69 -4.73
CA LYS A 110 -6.47 2.76 -5.82
C LYS A 110 -5.17 3.45 -5.40
N ILE A 111 -5.28 4.57 -4.69
CA ILE A 111 -4.11 5.28 -4.13
C ILE A 111 -3.30 4.34 -3.24
N VAL A 112 -3.97 3.60 -2.35
CA VAL A 112 -3.33 2.63 -1.45
C VAL A 112 -2.63 1.53 -2.22
N LEU A 113 -3.28 0.94 -3.23
CA LEU A 113 -2.71 -0.13 -4.06
C LEU A 113 -1.50 0.35 -4.87
N ASP A 114 -1.57 1.53 -5.47
CA ASP A 114 -0.48 2.13 -6.26
C ASP A 114 0.72 2.46 -5.37
N LEU A 115 0.49 3.04 -4.19
CA LEU A 115 1.55 3.33 -3.23
C LEU A 115 2.20 2.05 -2.68
N LEU A 116 1.39 1.07 -2.24
CA LEU A 116 1.89 -0.21 -1.74
C LEU A 116 2.72 -0.92 -2.81
N SER A 117 2.21 -1.04 -4.04
CA SER A 117 2.92 -1.71 -5.12
C SER A 117 4.28 -1.03 -5.39
N SER A 118 4.30 0.30 -5.53
CA SER A 118 5.51 1.09 -5.77
C SER A 118 6.55 0.94 -4.65
N LEU A 119 6.12 1.01 -3.39
CA LEU A 119 6.99 0.84 -2.23
C LEU A 119 7.55 -0.59 -2.15
N PHE A 120 6.72 -1.59 -2.40
CA PHE A 120 7.13 -3.00 -2.32
C PHE A 120 7.94 -3.47 -3.52
N LEU A 121 8.04 -2.75 -4.64
CA LEU A 121 9.07 -3.02 -5.67
C LEU A 121 10.50 -2.98 -5.08
N ASN A 122 10.67 -2.35 -3.92
CA ASN A 122 11.93 -2.23 -3.20
C ASN A 122 12.01 -3.19 -1.99
N TYR A 123 11.28 -4.31 -2.01
CA TYR A 123 11.19 -5.24 -0.88
C TYR A 123 12.54 -5.77 -0.37
N GLY A 124 13.59 -5.78 -1.20
CA GLY A 124 14.94 -6.18 -0.78
C GLY A 124 15.68 -5.14 0.08
N LYS A 125 15.24 -3.87 0.08
CA LYS A 125 15.90 -2.77 0.78
C LYS A 125 15.35 -2.61 2.20
N ARG A 126 16.14 -3.03 3.20
CA ARG A 126 15.76 -2.98 4.62
C ARG A 126 15.38 -1.58 5.09
N SER A 127 16.12 -0.55 4.67
CA SER A 127 15.87 0.87 4.98
C SER A 127 14.43 1.30 4.66
N ILE A 128 13.92 0.86 3.50
CA ILE A 128 12.54 1.13 3.06
C ILE A 128 11.56 0.25 3.82
N MET A 129 11.83 -1.06 3.95
CA MET A 129 10.90 -2.00 4.58
C MET A 129 10.62 -1.70 6.04
N ILE A 130 11.55 -1.10 6.78
CA ILE A 130 11.30 -0.61 8.15
C ILE A 130 10.16 0.43 8.18
N LEU A 131 10.04 1.25 7.15
CA LEU A 131 8.98 2.27 7.05
C LEU A 131 7.66 1.69 6.52
N VAL A 132 7.76 0.77 5.56
CA VAL A 132 6.59 0.27 4.80
C VAL A 132 5.85 -0.84 5.54
N LEU A 133 6.55 -1.73 6.24
CA LEU A 133 5.93 -2.87 6.94
C LEU A 133 4.85 -2.44 7.96
N PRO A 134 5.04 -1.40 8.81
CA PRO A 134 3.96 -0.91 9.66
C PRO A 134 2.68 -0.55 8.88
N MET A 135 2.82 0.09 7.72
CA MET A 135 1.69 0.46 6.87
C MET A 135 1.03 -0.75 6.22
N ALA A 136 1.83 -1.74 5.80
CA ALA A 136 1.32 -3.00 5.30
C ALA A 136 0.49 -3.73 6.38
N MET A 137 0.96 -3.73 7.63
CA MET A 137 0.19 -4.32 8.74
C MET A 137 -1.11 -3.56 9.00
N LYS A 138 -1.10 -2.22 8.92
CA LYS A 138 -2.32 -1.40 8.97
C LYS A 138 -3.27 -1.77 7.82
N ALA A 139 -2.76 -1.90 6.59
CA ALA A 139 -3.55 -2.27 5.41
C ALA A 139 -4.19 -3.67 5.52
N LEU A 140 -3.57 -4.63 6.20
CA LEU A 140 -4.18 -5.95 6.46
C LEU A 140 -5.43 -5.89 7.35
N THR A 141 -5.58 -4.81 8.14
CA THR A 141 -6.75 -4.63 9.02
C THR A 141 -7.90 -3.89 8.35
N CYS A 142 -7.73 -3.44 7.11
CA CYS A 142 -8.80 -2.76 6.39
C CYS A 142 -9.89 -3.74 5.93
N LYS A 143 -11.08 -3.23 5.59
CA LYS A 143 -12.24 -4.03 5.16
C LYS A 143 -12.33 -4.22 3.64
N ASN A 144 -11.18 -4.15 2.95
CA ASN A 144 -11.09 -4.28 1.50
C ASN A 144 -10.30 -5.54 1.13
N GLU A 145 -10.95 -6.50 0.48
CA GLU A 145 -10.36 -7.80 0.17
C GLU A 145 -9.20 -7.71 -0.83
N GLU A 146 -9.26 -6.80 -1.80
CA GLU A 146 -8.19 -6.60 -2.78
C GLU A 146 -6.92 -6.06 -2.11
N ILE A 147 -7.05 -5.07 -1.24
CA ILE A 147 -5.93 -4.53 -0.47
C ILE A 147 -5.32 -5.62 0.41
N ILE A 148 -6.14 -6.37 1.15
CA ILE A 148 -5.66 -7.46 2.02
C ILE A 148 -4.90 -8.50 1.18
N ARG A 149 -5.45 -8.94 0.05
CA ARG A 149 -4.85 -9.96 -0.84
C ARG A 149 -3.51 -9.49 -1.42
N ASN A 150 -3.45 -8.28 -1.95
CA ASN A 150 -2.23 -7.70 -2.51
C ASN A 150 -1.16 -7.50 -1.43
N THR A 151 -1.54 -6.88 -0.31
CA THR A 151 -0.65 -6.63 0.83
C THR A 151 -0.04 -7.92 1.37
N SER A 152 -0.84 -8.98 1.48
CA SER A 152 -0.34 -10.28 1.95
C SER A 152 0.67 -10.90 1.00
N SER A 153 0.53 -10.65 -0.31
CA SER A 153 1.49 -11.07 -1.33
C SER A 153 2.79 -10.28 -1.25
N TYR A 154 2.69 -8.97 -1.03
CA TYR A 154 3.85 -8.13 -0.81
C TYR A 154 4.62 -8.49 0.47
N ILE A 155 3.93 -8.74 1.58
CA ILE A 155 4.56 -9.18 2.83
C ILE A 155 5.30 -10.50 2.64
N ALA A 156 4.70 -11.44 1.90
CA ALA A 156 5.35 -12.72 1.62
C ALA A 156 6.64 -12.58 0.79
N LEU A 157 6.67 -11.65 -0.17
CA LEU A 157 7.89 -11.32 -0.91
C LEU A 157 8.94 -10.66 0.01
N ALA A 158 8.52 -9.67 0.81
CA ALA A 158 9.40 -8.98 1.74
C ALA A 158 9.99 -9.90 2.81
N ALA A 159 9.28 -10.96 3.19
CA ALA A 159 9.73 -11.93 4.20
C ALA A 159 11.04 -12.63 3.83
N ILE A 160 11.31 -12.81 2.53
CA ILE A 160 12.53 -13.45 2.03
C ILE A 160 13.78 -12.69 2.50
N HIS A 161 13.74 -11.36 2.52
CA HIS A 161 14.88 -10.51 2.89
C HIS A 161 14.74 -9.84 4.27
N ASN A 162 13.51 -9.75 4.80
CA ASN A 162 13.21 -8.94 5.98
C ASN A 162 12.55 -9.75 7.11
N GLY A 163 12.78 -11.07 7.17
CA GLY A 163 12.23 -11.94 8.22
C GLY A 163 12.46 -11.41 9.65
N LYS A 164 13.65 -10.84 9.92
CA LYS A 164 13.96 -10.22 11.23
C LYS A 164 13.05 -9.03 11.54
N THR A 165 12.81 -8.13 10.59
CA THR A 165 11.94 -6.97 10.80
C THR A 165 10.48 -7.42 10.94
N LEU A 166 10.05 -8.41 10.13
CA LEU A 166 8.71 -8.97 10.21
C LEU A 166 8.42 -9.71 11.51
N SER A 167 9.45 -10.25 12.18
CA SER A 167 9.25 -11.01 13.41
C SER A 167 8.76 -10.16 14.58
N HIS A 168 8.93 -8.84 14.51
CA HIS A 168 8.29 -7.89 15.42
C HIS A 168 6.76 -7.87 15.30
N TYR A 169 6.22 -8.33 14.17
CA TYR A 169 4.78 -8.38 13.89
C TYR A 169 4.19 -9.80 13.97
N SER A 170 4.92 -10.77 14.53
CA SER A 170 4.50 -12.18 14.58
C SER A 170 3.07 -12.37 15.07
N LEU A 171 2.70 -11.71 16.17
CA LEU A 171 1.34 -11.80 16.74
C LEU A 171 0.28 -11.23 15.80
N GLN A 172 0.56 -10.12 15.11
CA GLN A 172 -0.38 -9.53 14.14
C GLN A 172 -0.54 -10.42 12.90
N ILE A 173 0.54 -11.05 12.44
CA ILE A 173 0.50 -12.03 11.33
C ILE A 173 -0.36 -13.22 11.74
N ILE A 174 -0.12 -13.79 12.92
CA ILE A 174 -0.90 -14.92 13.45
C ILE A 174 -2.37 -14.54 13.59
N ALA A 175 -2.67 -13.38 14.18
CA ALA A 175 -4.05 -12.91 14.31
C ALA A 175 -4.76 -12.75 12.96
N ASN A 176 -4.08 -12.25 11.92
CA ASN A 176 -4.64 -12.18 10.57
C ASN A 176 -4.92 -13.58 9.98
N ILE A 177 -4.07 -14.57 10.27
CA ILE A 177 -4.30 -15.95 9.83
C ILE A 177 -5.48 -16.57 10.56
N THR A 178 -5.51 -16.47 11.90
CA THR A 178 -6.47 -17.21 12.73
C THR A 178 -7.83 -16.53 12.83
N ASN A 179 -7.87 -15.21 12.89
CA ASN A 179 -9.09 -14.45 13.16
C ASN A 179 -9.70 -13.93 11.85
N ASN A 180 -8.86 -13.44 10.94
CA ASN A 180 -9.30 -12.85 9.68
C ASN A 180 -9.31 -13.87 8.53
N GLY A 181 -8.85 -15.11 8.76
CA GLY A 181 -8.84 -16.17 7.74
C GLY A 181 -7.86 -15.93 6.59
N ASN A 182 -6.86 -15.06 6.78
CA ASN A 182 -5.91 -14.72 5.75
C ASN A 182 -4.77 -15.76 5.67
N TYR A 183 -5.10 -16.93 5.14
CA TYR A 183 -4.19 -18.08 5.05
C TYR A 183 -2.98 -17.83 4.13
N SER A 184 -3.05 -16.82 3.26
CA SER A 184 -1.93 -16.47 2.39
C SER A 184 -0.68 -16.02 3.16
N LEU A 185 -0.84 -15.63 4.43
CA LEU A 185 0.26 -15.27 5.32
C LEU A 185 0.94 -16.48 5.99
N LEU A 186 0.40 -17.70 5.87
CA LEU A 186 1.06 -18.92 6.40
C LEU A 186 2.48 -19.09 5.82
N ARG A 187 2.69 -18.71 4.56
CA ARG A 187 4.02 -18.74 3.89
C ARG A 187 5.06 -17.79 4.51
N VAL A 188 4.63 -16.85 5.34
CA VAL A 188 5.49 -15.89 6.04
C VAL A 188 6.06 -16.50 7.32
N LEU A 189 5.32 -17.41 7.96
CA LEU A 189 5.67 -17.97 9.27
C LEU A 189 7.06 -18.61 9.31
N PRO A 190 7.53 -19.40 8.32
CA PRO A 190 8.88 -19.96 8.37
C PRO A 190 9.99 -18.90 8.45
N GLN A 191 9.83 -17.79 7.73
CA GLN A 191 10.81 -16.70 7.72
C GLN A 191 10.84 -15.95 9.05
N VAL A 192 9.68 -15.83 9.70
CA VAL A 192 9.52 -15.18 11.00
C VAL A 192 9.99 -16.08 12.15
N TYR A 193 9.70 -17.39 12.07
CA TYR A 193 10.08 -18.38 13.08
C TYR A 193 11.59 -18.41 13.34
N ASN A 194 12.40 -18.21 12.30
CA ASN A 194 13.86 -18.13 12.43
C ASN A 194 14.35 -17.01 13.38
N TYR A 195 13.50 -16.02 13.69
CA TYR A 195 13.84 -14.88 14.53
C TYR A 195 12.95 -14.71 15.76
N ASN A 196 11.73 -15.25 15.77
CA ASN A 196 10.80 -15.16 16.90
C ASN A 196 9.87 -16.39 16.95
N GLN A 197 10.26 -17.40 17.73
CA GLN A 197 9.60 -18.70 17.78
C GLN A 197 8.39 -18.69 18.73
N GLU A 198 8.51 -18.04 19.88
CA GLU A 198 7.56 -18.09 20.99
C GLU A 198 6.10 -17.77 20.57
N PRO A 199 5.82 -16.70 19.80
CA PRO A 199 4.44 -16.43 19.36
C PRO A 199 3.85 -17.54 18.50
N ILE A 200 4.66 -18.15 17.64
CA ILE A 200 4.22 -19.20 16.73
C ILE A 200 3.97 -20.49 17.51
N GLU A 201 4.87 -20.84 18.43
CA GLU A 201 4.73 -22.03 19.28
C GLU A 201 3.49 -21.95 20.18
N ALA A 202 3.26 -20.78 20.79
CA ALA A 202 2.07 -20.54 21.61
C ALA A 202 0.75 -20.70 20.84
N HIS A 203 0.74 -20.41 19.53
CA HIS A 203 -0.45 -20.50 18.68
C HIS A 203 -0.46 -21.75 17.79
N LEU A 204 0.53 -22.64 17.92
CA LEU A 204 0.68 -23.83 17.07
C LEU A 204 -0.57 -24.73 17.08
N PRO A 205 -1.23 -25.02 18.22
CA PRO A 205 -2.45 -25.84 18.21
C PRO A 205 -3.55 -25.24 17.33
N LYS A 206 -3.71 -23.91 17.35
CA LYS A 206 -4.71 -23.20 16.54
C LYS A 206 -4.35 -23.23 15.05
N LEU A 207 -3.07 -23.04 14.72
CA LEU A 207 -2.59 -23.12 13.35
C LEU A 207 -2.75 -24.54 12.76
N LEU A 208 -2.48 -25.58 13.56
CA LEU A 208 -2.68 -26.98 13.17
C LEU A 208 -4.15 -27.31 12.95
N GLU A 209 -5.06 -26.81 13.80
CA GLU A 209 -6.50 -26.98 13.61
C GLU A 209 -6.97 -26.44 12.25
N LEU A 210 -6.46 -25.26 11.85
CA LEU A 210 -6.80 -24.65 10.56
C LEU A 210 -6.31 -25.49 9.38
N LEU A 211 -5.10 -26.06 9.46
CA LEU A 211 -4.55 -26.95 8.43
C LEU A 211 -5.40 -28.22 8.26
N HIS A 212 -5.80 -28.86 9.37
CA HIS A 212 -6.65 -30.06 9.30
C HIS A 212 -8.02 -29.76 8.66
N ARG A 213 -8.64 -28.63 9.00
CA ARG A 213 -9.92 -28.21 8.40
C ARG A 213 -9.81 -27.92 6.90
N SER A 214 -8.64 -27.46 6.43
CA SER A 214 -8.42 -27.18 5.01
C SER A 214 -8.30 -28.45 4.16
N GLN A 215 -7.71 -29.52 4.72
CA GLN A 215 -7.58 -30.82 4.02
C GLN A 215 -8.95 -31.53 3.88
N ALA A 216 -9.81 -31.44 4.88
CA ALA A 216 -11.14 -32.07 4.87
C ALA A 216 -12.15 -31.43 3.87
N ARG A 217 -11.83 -30.26 3.28
CA ARG A 217 -12.66 -29.63 2.24
C ARG A 217 -12.31 -30.08 0.81
N ILE A 218 -11.23 -30.84 0.64
CA ILE A 218 -10.73 -31.30 -0.67
C ILE A 218 -11.10 -32.78 -0.91
N THR A 219 -11.61 -33.46 0.12
CA THR A 219 -12.18 -34.82 0.08
C THR A 219 -13.69 -34.76 0.14
#